data_AF-A0A349EEQ1-F1
#
_entry.id   AF-A0A349EEQ1-F1
#
_cell.length_a   1.000
_cell.length_b   1.000
_cell.length_c   1.000
_cell.angle_alpha   90.00
_cell.angle_beta   90.00
_cell.angle_gamma   90.00
#
_symmetry.space_group_name_H-M   'P 1'
#
loop_
_entity.id
_entity.type
_entity.pdbx_description
1 polymer ?
#
loop_
_entity_poly.entity_id
_entity_poly.type
_entity_poly.pdbx_seq_one_letter_code
_entity_poly.pdbx_strand_id
1 'polypeptide(L)'
;GKGCTLGYLRQDHAEFDDVAILDTVYMGNQALWALHQEREHLYSKTELTDAENERCGEVEHAFGEAGGYTMEADAAKLLNGLGFTDDVFSRQMRTLQGGFKLRVLLAQVLFAHPDVLLLDEPTNHLDLDAVLWLEQWLRAYPGTLLLISHDRDVLDSVVDHIAHVDQQHITLYPGGYADFEAQRAARLALQQAAYDKQQREIAHLESFITRFRAKATKARQAQSRIKALERMERIAAAHVDSPFDFQFAPPDRLPNPLLMVENAAAGYADKPVLERIKLTLNPGSRLGLLGRNGAGKSTLIKLLAGVMPPMAGRIETGLGLAIGYFAQHQLEQLRPDWSPLRHLQQLDERASEQELRNFLGGFDFVGDRALEPVAPFSGGEKARLALALLVWQRPNLLLLDEPTNHLDLDMRHALTLALQDYQGALIVVSHDRHLLCTVTDEFLLVADGRAQPFDGDLDDYRNWLNEEQRSRDTTSRNAGNSNSAVERREQKRQDAERRQQLATQRKPLDQQIRKIEKSMDTLHQEQKILDAALADSASYDDANKNQLKERLLRKGEVDRELATLESEWLAIQEAIEALSIDYA
;
A
#
# COMPACT_ATOMS: atom_id res chain seq x y z
N GLY A 1 12.16 8.49 -33.68
CA GLY A 1 13.44 8.66 -34.40
C GLY A 1 14.20 7.36 -34.37
N LYS A 2 14.96 7.02 -35.41
CA LYS A 2 15.86 5.85 -35.38
C LYS A 2 16.94 6.12 -34.33
N GLY A 3 16.88 5.43 -33.19
CA GLY A 3 17.77 5.64 -32.05
C GLY A 3 17.11 5.56 -30.67
N CYS A 4 15.77 5.51 -30.58
CA CYS A 4 15.07 5.34 -29.30
C CYS A 4 15.08 3.87 -28.89
N THR A 5 15.64 3.58 -27.72
CA THR A 5 15.61 2.27 -27.08
C THR A 5 14.34 2.12 -26.23
N LEU A 6 13.72 0.95 -26.30
CA LEU A 6 12.49 0.63 -25.57
C LEU A 6 12.78 -0.54 -24.63
N GLY A 7 12.57 -0.35 -23.34
CA GLY A 7 12.58 -1.41 -22.34
C GLY A 7 11.16 -1.74 -21.91
N TYR A 8 10.85 -3.03 -21.81
CA TYR A 8 9.61 -3.50 -21.21
C TYR A 8 9.87 -4.77 -20.43
N LEU A 9 9.16 -4.95 -19.31
CA LEU A 9 9.27 -6.13 -18.48
C LEU A 9 8.65 -7.34 -19.20
N ARG A 10 9.47 -8.35 -19.52
CA ARG A 10 8.98 -9.63 -20.05
C ARG A 10 8.48 -10.49 -18.90
N GLN A 11 7.28 -11.05 -19.04
CA GLN A 11 6.72 -11.99 -18.04
C GLN A 11 7.26 -13.42 -18.21
N ASP A 12 7.76 -13.76 -19.39
CA ASP A 12 8.39 -15.06 -19.66
C ASP A 12 9.83 -15.07 -19.13
N HIS A 13 10.02 -15.79 -18.03
CA HIS A 13 11.28 -15.93 -17.31
C HIS A 13 11.95 -17.27 -17.57
N ALA A 14 11.30 -18.20 -18.27
CA ALA A 14 11.81 -19.56 -18.49
C ALA A 14 13.07 -19.57 -19.36
N GLU A 15 13.24 -18.58 -20.24
CA GLU A 15 14.41 -18.42 -21.10
C GLU A 15 15.72 -18.29 -20.30
N PHE A 16 15.65 -17.76 -19.07
CA PHE A 16 16.83 -17.46 -18.26
C PHE A 16 17.12 -18.49 -17.18
N ASP A 17 16.36 -19.58 -17.09
CA ASP A 17 16.39 -20.53 -15.96
C ASP A 17 17.77 -21.18 -15.70
N ASP A 18 18.58 -21.32 -16.75
CA ASP A 18 19.94 -21.88 -16.69
C ASP A 18 21.05 -20.83 -16.52
N VAL A 19 20.70 -19.55 -16.52
CA VAL A 19 21.63 -18.42 -16.44
C VAL A 19 21.82 -18.00 -14.98
N ALA A 20 23.03 -17.53 -14.64
CA ALA A 20 23.28 -16.91 -13.34
C ALA A 20 22.46 -15.62 -13.18
N ILE A 21 22.06 -15.30 -11.97
CA ILE A 21 21.22 -14.12 -11.70
C ILE A 21 21.93 -12.83 -12.12
N LEU A 22 23.21 -12.69 -11.82
CA LEU A 22 24.00 -11.52 -12.20
C LEU A 22 24.15 -11.38 -13.72
N ASP A 23 24.45 -12.48 -14.41
CA ASP A 23 24.53 -12.53 -15.88
C ASP A 23 23.19 -12.19 -16.53
N THR A 24 22.08 -12.60 -15.92
CA THR A 24 20.73 -12.27 -16.41
C THR A 24 20.53 -10.76 -16.39
N VAL A 25 21.00 -10.04 -15.37
CA VAL A 25 20.93 -8.57 -15.32
C VAL A 25 21.78 -7.95 -16.42
N TYR A 26 23.01 -8.44 -16.60
CA TYR A 26 23.92 -7.97 -17.65
C TYR A 26 23.34 -8.08 -19.06
N MET A 27 22.59 -9.15 -19.34
CA MET A 27 21.93 -9.37 -20.62
C MET A 27 20.91 -8.27 -20.99
N GLY A 28 20.50 -7.42 -20.03
CA GLY A 28 19.67 -6.25 -20.29
C GLY A 28 20.32 -5.25 -21.24
N ASN A 29 21.65 -5.08 -21.13
CA ASN A 29 22.44 -4.31 -22.09
C ASN A 29 23.21 -5.27 -23.00
N GLN A 30 22.57 -5.68 -24.11
CA GLN A 30 23.15 -6.66 -25.03
C GLN A 30 24.51 -6.25 -25.61
N ALA A 31 24.73 -4.95 -25.83
CA ALA A 31 25.99 -4.44 -26.36
C ALA A 31 27.12 -4.60 -25.32
N LEU A 32 26.86 -4.19 -24.08
CA LEU A 32 27.83 -4.33 -22.99
C LEU A 32 28.07 -5.81 -22.64
N TRP A 33 27.03 -6.64 -22.65
CA TRP A 33 27.13 -8.08 -22.43
C TRP A 33 27.98 -8.78 -23.50
N ALA A 34 27.81 -8.42 -24.78
CA ALA A 34 28.63 -8.98 -25.86
C ALA A 34 30.12 -8.65 -25.69
N LEU A 35 30.44 -7.40 -25.30
CA LEU A 35 31.81 -6.99 -24.99
C LEU A 35 32.37 -7.75 -23.78
N HIS A 36 31.55 -7.94 -22.73
CA HIS A 36 31.93 -8.72 -21.56
C HIS A 36 32.26 -10.18 -21.92
N GLN A 37 31.41 -10.85 -22.70
CA GLN A 37 31.66 -12.23 -23.14
C GLN A 37 32.91 -12.35 -24.02
N GLU A 38 33.10 -11.41 -24.94
CA GLU A 38 34.30 -11.38 -25.79
C GLU A 38 35.57 -11.21 -24.95
N ARG A 39 35.53 -10.32 -23.94
CA ARG A 39 36.63 -10.10 -23.00
C ARG A 39 36.96 -11.35 -22.18
N GLU A 40 35.97 -11.96 -21.55
CA GLU A 40 36.15 -13.20 -20.76
C GLU A 40 36.70 -14.34 -21.61
N HIS A 41 36.22 -14.48 -22.85
CA HIS A 41 36.72 -15.48 -23.79
C HIS A 41 38.20 -15.22 -24.16
N LEU A 42 38.58 -13.96 -24.43
CA LEU A 42 39.98 -13.61 -24.70
C LEU A 42 40.88 -13.89 -23.46
N TYR A 43 40.42 -13.58 -22.25
CA TYR A 43 41.16 -13.85 -21.01
C TYR A 43 41.25 -15.34 -20.64
N SER A 44 40.32 -16.17 -21.12
CA SER A 44 40.39 -17.62 -20.92
C SER A 44 41.49 -18.32 -21.73
N LYS A 45 42.06 -17.64 -22.75
CA LYS A 45 43.11 -18.21 -23.62
C LYS A 45 44.49 -18.09 -23.00
N THR A 46 45.23 -19.20 -22.94
CA THR A 46 46.57 -19.26 -22.35
C THR A 46 47.66 -18.61 -23.21
N GLU A 47 47.47 -18.55 -24.53
CA GLU A 47 48.34 -17.87 -25.48
C GLU A 47 47.47 -17.05 -26.45
N LEU A 48 47.78 -15.77 -26.60
CA LEU A 48 47.10 -14.85 -27.51
C LEU A 48 47.99 -14.61 -28.74
N THR A 49 47.41 -14.69 -29.94
CA THR A 49 48.08 -14.24 -31.17
C THR A 49 48.16 -12.71 -31.23
N ASP A 50 49.04 -12.16 -32.06
CA ASP A 50 49.19 -10.70 -32.21
C ASP A 50 47.86 -10.00 -32.56
N ALA A 51 47.05 -10.64 -33.41
CA ALA A 51 45.72 -10.13 -33.78
C ALA A 51 44.71 -10.19 -32.63
N GLU A 52 44.76 -11.22 -31.78
CA GLU A 52 43.90 -11.33 -30.59
C GLU A 52 44.32 -10.34 -29.50
N ASN A 53 45.60 -10.00 -29.43
CA ASN A 53 46.11 -9.00 -28.50
C ASN A 53 45.68 -7.58 -28.89
N GLU A 54 45.72 -7.26 -30.20
CA GLU A 54 45.13 -6.01 -30.73
C GLU A 54 43.63 -5.93 -30.45
N ARG A 55 42.90 -7.03 -30.70
CA ARG A 55 41.48 -7.13 -30.40
C ARG A 55 41.16 -6.99 -28.91
N CYS A 56 42.01 -7.52 -28.04
CA CYS A 56 41.87 -7.35 -26.59
C CYS A 56 41.92 -5.87 -26.19
N GLY A 57 42.81 -5.08 -26.80
CA GLY A 57 42.90 -3.64 -26.58
C GLY A 57 41.66 -2.88 -27.06
N GLU A 58 41.12 -3.23 -28.23
CA GLU A 58 39.86 -2.64 -28.74
C GLU A 58 38.67 -2.95 -27.82
N VAL A 59 38.54 -4.21 -27.38
CA VAL A 59 37.45 -4.66 -26.52
C VAL A 59 37.54 -4.01 -25.14
N GLU A 60 38.73 -3.90 -24.54
CA GLU A 60 38.91 -3.20 -23.25
C GLU A 60 38.56 -1.71 -23.34
N HIS A 61 38.94 -1.05 -24.44
CA HIS A 61 38.58 0.34 -24.66
C HIS A 61 37.06 0.51 -24.81
N ALA A 62 36.43 -0.27 -25.69
CA ALA A 62 34.99 -0.23 -25.91
C ALA A 62 34.19 -0.62 -24.66
N PHE A 63 34.66 -1.61 -23.90
CA PHE A 63 34.06 -2.03 -22.63
C PHE A 63 34.13 -0.91 -21.59
N GLY A 64 35.28 -0.21 -21.50
CA GLY A 64 35.43 0.96 -20.64
C GLY A 64 34.51 2.12 -21.02
N GLU A 65 34.40 2.45 -22.31
CA GLU A 65 33.49 3.50 -22.80
C GLU A 65 32.02 3.18 -22.55
N ALA A 66 31.63 1.90 -22.61
CA ALA A 66 30.28 1.43 -22.36
C ALA A 66 29.95 1.29 -20.85
N GLY A 67 30.84 1.73 -19.94
CA GLY A 67 30.63 1.68 -18.48
C GLY A 67 30.94 0.32 -17.85
N GLY A 68 31.68 -0.56 -18.55
CA GLY A 68 31.95 -1.92 -18.10
C GLY A 68 32.70 -2.04 -16.77
N TYR A 69 33.46 -1.02 -16.36
CA TYR A 69 34.17 -1.04 -15.06
C TYR A 69 33.23 -0.90 -13.85
N THR A 70 32.04 -0.33 -14.02
CA THR A 70 31.02 -0.24 -12.96
C THR A 70 29.89 -1.24 -13.13
N MET A 71 29.86 -1.99 -14.23
CA MET A 71 28.85 -2.98 -14.60
C MET A 71 28.41 -3.89 -13.44
N GLU A 72 29.36 -4.52 -12.73
CA GLU A 72 29.04 -5.40 -11.61
C GLU A 72 28.48 -4.64 -10.40
N ALA A 73 29.06 -3.48 -10.08
CA ALA A 73 28.60 -2.65 -8.97
C ALA A 73 27.19 -2.09 -9.21
N ASP A 74 26.90 -1.68 -10.45
CA ASP A 74 25.60 -1.15 -10.86
C ASP A 74 24.53 -2.25 -10.86
N ALA A 75 24.85 -3.43 -11.40
CA ALA A 75 23.94 -4.58 -11.34
C ALA A 75 23.68 -5.05 -9.90
N ALA A 76 24.73 -5.14 -9.07
CA ALA A 76 24.61 -5.47 -7.65
C ALA A 76 23.74 -4.46 -6.90
N LYS A 77 23.89 -3.16 -7.18
CA LYS A 77 23.06 -2.10 -6.58
C LYS A 77 21.58 -2.25 -6.94
N LEU A 78 21.27 -2.56 -8.20
CA LEU A 78 19.88 -2.82 -8.63
C LEU A 78 19.30 -4.05 -7.93
N LEU A 79 20.03 -5.16 -7.90
CA LEU A 79 19.58 -6.39 -7.24
C LEU A 79 19.40 -6.20 -5.72
N ASN A 80 20.35 -5.54 -5.05
CA ASN A 80 20.26 -5.25 -3.62
C ASN A 80 19.06 -4.34 -3.31
N GLY A 81 18.79 -3.34 -4.17
CA GLY A 81 17.60 -2.49 -4.07
C GLY A 81 16.28 -3.24 -4.21
N LEU A 82 16.23 -4.27 -5.07
CA LEU A 82 15.07 -5.15 -5.24
C LEU A 82 14.99 -6.29 -4.21
N GLY A 83 15.84 -6.24 -3.17
CA GLY A 83 15.76 -7.13 -2.02
C GLY A 83 16.61 -8.41 -2.10
N PHE A 84 17.53 -8.50 -3.07
CA PHE A 84 18.50 -9.59 -3.11
C PHE A 84 19.70 -9.33 -2.18
N THR A 85 20.48 -10.38 -1.96
CA THR A 85 21.75 -10.36 -1.23
C THR A 85 22.85 -10.94 -2.11
N ASP A 86 24.08 -10.49 -1.89
CA ASP A 86 25.23 -10.83 -2.74
C ASP A 86 25.48 -12.35 -2.86
N ASP A 87 25.11 -13.15 -1.84
CA ASP A 87 25.26 -14.62 -1.83
C ASP A 87 24.35 -15.35 -2.84
N VAL A 88 23.37 -14.64 -3.39
CA VAL A 88 22.41 -15.17 -4.37
C VAL A 88 22.86 -14.87 -5.80
N PHE A 89 23.73 -13.88 -6.04
CA PHE A 89 24.06 -13.38 -7.39
C PHE A 89 24.65 -14.45 -8.32
N SER A 90 25.44 -15.39 -7.77
CA SER A 90 26.05 -16.48 -8.53
C SER A 90 25.14 -17.71 -8.71
N ARG A 91 23.93 -17.71 -8.11
CA ARG A 91 22.99 -18.83 -8.25
C ARG A 91 22.26 -18.74 -9.59
N GLN A 92 21.77 -19.88 -10.05
CA GLN A 92 20.97 -19.95 -11.27
C GLN A 92 19.55 -19.43 -11.03
N MET A 93 18.96 -18.80 -12.03
CA MET A 93 17.58 -18.28 -12.00
C MET A 93 16.55 -19.34 -11.60
N ARG A 94 16.70 -20.61 -12.03
CA ARG A 94 15.78 -21.71 -11.65
C ARG A 94 15.65 -21.95 -10.15
N THR A 95 16.61 -21.51 -9.35
CA THR A 95 16.59 -21.66 -7.89
C THR A 95 15.63 -20.66 -7.22
N LEU A 96 15.26 -19.59 -7.92
CA LEU A 96 14.33 -18.58 -7.45
C LEU A 96 12.88 -19.00 -7.69
N GLN A 97 11.99 -18.56 -6.80
CA GLN A 97 10.54 -18.64 -7.04
C GLN A 97 10.11 -17.59 -8.08
N GLY A 98 8.97 -17.82 -8.75
CA GLY A 98 8.52 -16.99 -9.89
C GLY A 98 8.52 -15.48 -9.63
N GLY A 99 8.03 -15.03 -8.47
CA GLY A 99 8.03 -13.61 -8.10
C GLY A 99 9.45 -13.02 -8.00
N PHE A 100 10.41 -13.77 -7.44
CA PHE A 100 11.81 -13.34 -7.41
C PHE A 100 12.45 -13.32 -8.80
N LYS A 101 12.08 -14.24 -9.70
CA LYS A 101 12.56 -14.20 -11.08
C LYS A 101 12.12 -12.91 -11.80
N LEU A 102 10.88 -12.47 -11.59
CA LEU A 102 10.39 -11.20 -12.14
C LEU A 102 11.17 -9.99 -11.62
N ARG A 103 11.62 -10.01 -10.35
CA ARG A 103 12.49 -8.95 -9.81
C ARG A 103 13.85 -8.89 -10.51
N VAL A 104 14.44 -10.04 -10.84
CA VAL A 104 15.69 -10.07 -11.61
C VAL A 104 15.48 -9.51 -13.02
N LEU A 105 14.35 -9.83 -13.67
CA LEU A 105 14.00 -9.25 -14.97
C LEU A 105 13.72 -7.75 -14.89
N LEU A 106 13.15 -7.27 -13.78
CA LEU A 106 13.04 -5.84 -13.53
C LEU A 106 14.43 -5.21 -13.45
N ALA A 107 15.37 -5.77 -12.65
CA ALA A 107 16.76 -5.30 -12.62
C ALA A 107 17.41 -5.32 -14.01
N GLN A 108 17.19 -6.37 -14.81
CA GLN A 108 17.69 -6.48 -16.18
C GLN A 108 17.21 -5.31 -17.05
N VAL A 109 15.91 -4.98 -17.01
CA VAL A 109 15.36 -3.87 -17.80
C VAL A 109 15.88 -2.52 -17.30
N LEU A 110 15.98 -2.32 -15.99
CA LEU A 110 16.50 -1.09 -15.39
C LEU A 110 17.99 -0.88 -15.71
N PHE A 111 18.77 -1.96 -15.77
CA PHE A 111 20.19 -1.95 -16.13
C PHE A 111 20.43 -1.53 -17.59
N ALA A 112 19.46 -1.74 -18.48
CA ALA A 112 19.57 -1.37 -19.88
C ALA A 112 19.51 0.15 -20.12
N HIS A 113 19.02 0.94 -19.14
CA HIS A 113 18.81 2.38 -19.24
C HIS A 113 18.12 2.84 -20.55
N PRO A 114 16.91 2.32 -20.86
CA PRO A 114 16.24 2.62 -22.13
C PRO A 114 15.74 4.07 -22.21
N ASP A 115 15.52 4.61 -23.41
CA ASP A 115 14.94 5.94 -23.58
C ASP A 115 13.45 5.98 -23.19
N VAL A 116 12.76 4.86 -23.41
CA VAL A 116 11.35 4.66 -23.03
C VAL A 116 11.24 3.37 -22.21
N LEU A 117 10.67 3.47 -21.00
CA LEU A 117 10.47 2.37 -20.08
C LEU A 117 8.97 2.09 -19.92
N LEU A 118 8.55 0.86 -20.24
CA LEU A 118 7.18 0.39 -20.05
C LEU A 118 7.13 -0.62 -18.90
N LEU A 119 6.42 -0.29 -17.83
CA LEU A 119 6.25 -1.18 -16.67
C LEU A 119 4.77 -1.49 -16.48
N ASP A 120 4.45 -2.78 -16.44
CA ASP A 120 3.11 -3.29 -16.19
C ASP A 120 3.06 -3.90 -14.78
N GLU A 121 2.43 -3.18 -13.86
CA GLU A 121 2.29 -3.51 -12.43
C GLU A 121 3.61 -3.97 -11.77
N PRO A 122 4.68 -3.14 -11.80
CA PRO A 122 6.00 -3.56 -11.33
C PRO A 122 6.09 -3.71 -9.80
N THR A 123 5.13 -3.16 -9.06
CA THR A 123 5.02 -3.30 -7.59
C THR A 123 4.48 -4.65 -7.17
N ASN A 124 3.84 -5.40 -8.09
CA ASN A 124 3.36 -6.73 -7.78
C ASN A 124 4.53 -7.65 -7.39
N HIS A 125 4.34 -8.41 -6.31
CA HIS A 125 5.35 -9.29 -5.75
C HIS A 125 6.61 -8.58 -5.22
N LEU A 126 6.60 -7.24 -5.10
CA LEU A 126 7.59 -6.48 -4.34
C LEU A 126 7.14 -6.34 -2.88
N ASP A 127 8.09 -6.39 -1.96
CA ASP A 127 7.89 -5.95 -0.58
C ASP A 127 7.89 -4.43 -0.52
N LEU A 128 7.31 -3.90 0.56
CA LEU A 128 7.32 -2.47 0.86
C LEU A 128 8.70 -1.83 0.66
N ASP A 129 9.77 -2.50 1.08
CA ASP A 129 11.15 -2.00 0.98
C ASP A 129 11.62 -1.87 -0.48
N ALA A 130 11.33 -2.87 -1.32
CA ALA A 130 11.66 -2.85 -2.74
C ALA A 130 10.75 -1.87 -3.51
N VAL A 131 9.49 -1.71 -3.10
CA VAL A 131 8.58 -0.68 -3.66
C VAL A 131 9.12 0.72 -3.37
N LEU A 132 9.50 1.01 -2.12
CA LEU A 132 10.10 2.29 -1.71
C LEU A 132 11.37 2.60 -2.50
N TRP A 133 12.24 1.60 -2.68
CA TRP A 133 13.46 1.75 -3.46
C TRP A 133 13.15 1.99 -4.95
N LEU A 134 12.23 1.22 -5.53
CA LEU A 134 11.85 1.33 -6.94
C LEU A 134 11.22 2.70 -7.22
N GLU A 135 10.34 3.18 -6.35
CA GLU A 135 9.75 4.52 -6.43
C GLU A 135 10.83 5.61 -6.50
N GLN A 136 11.81 5.56 -5.59
CA GLN A 136 12.91 6.52 -5.58
C GLN A 136 13.75 6.45 -6.86
N TRP A 137 13.99 5.25 -7.37
CA TRP A 137 14.73 5.04 -8.61
C TRP A 137 13.96 5.59 -9.82
N LEU A 138 12.66 5.27 -9.94
CA LEU A 138 11.80 5.70 -11.04
C LEU A 138 11.60 7.21 -11.05
N ARG A 139 11.54 7.85 -9.89
CA ARG A 139 11.47 9.31 -9.76
C ARG A 139 12.71 10.02 -10.33
N ALA A 140 13.88 9.38 -10.24
CA ALA A 140 15.13 9.90 -10.77
C ALA A 140 15.37 9.48 -12.24
N TYR A 141 14.42 8.80 -12.87
CA TYR A 141 14.58 8.26 -14.21
C TYR A 141 14.65 9.38 -15.27
N PRO A 142 15.70 9.42 -16.10
CA PRO A 142 15.88 10.52 -17.06
C PRO A 142 15.05 10.37 -18.34
N GLY A 143 14.53 9.16 -18.63
CA GLY A 143 13.78 8.85 -19.85
C GLY A 143 12.26 8.98 -19.70
N THR A 144 11.53 8.60 -20.75
CA THR A 144 10.06 8.55 -20.70
C THR A 144 9.61 7.28 -20.00
N LEU A 145 8.78 7.41 -18.97
CA LEU A 145 8.21 6.29 -18.22
C LEU A 145 6.72 6.15 -18.54
N LEU A 146 6.28 4.95 -18.92
CA LEU A 146 4.87 4.55 -18.91
C LEU A 146 4.70 3.47 -17.85
N LEU A 147 3.94 3.79 -16.82
CA LEU A 147 3.72 2.94 -15.66
C LEU A 147 2.23 2.59 -15.54
N ILE A 148 1.93 1.29 -15.47
CA ILE A 148 0.65 0.76 -15.04
C ILE A 148 0.84 0.29 -13.59
N SER A 149 0.01 0.77 -12.67
CA SER A 149 0.08 0.42 -11.25
C SER A 149 -1.29 0.60 -10.61
N HIS A 150 -1.63 -0.28 -9.68
CA HIS A 150 -2.74 -0.10 -8.73
C HIS A 150 -2.32 0.60 -7.43
N ASP A 151 -1.03 0.88 -7.24
CA ASP A 151 -0.49 1.58 -6.07
C ASP A 151 -0.60 3.10 -6.25
N ARG A 152 -1.44 3.73 -5.41
CA ARG A 152 -1.75 5.17 -5.48
C ARG A 152 -0.54 6.03 -5.14
N ASP A 153 0.23 5.64 -4.13
CA ASP A 153 1.37 6.40 -3.63
C ASP A 153 2.52 6.40 -4.66
N VAL A 154 2.75 5.27 -5.32
CA VAL A 154 3.73 5.18 -6.42
C VAL A 154 3.31 6.03 -7.60
N LEU A 155 2.03 6.01 -7.99
CA LEU A 155 1.53 6.87 -9.06
C LEU A 155 1.70 8.35 -8.69
N ASP A 156 1.29 8.76 -7.50
CA ASP A 156 1.39 10.14 -7.02
C ASP A 156 2.85 10.64 -6.92
N SER A 157 3.80 9.79 -6.51
CA SER A 157 5.19 10.21 -6.37
C SER A 157 5.99 10.19 -7.67
N VAL A 158 5.63 9.34 -8.63
CA VAL A 158 6.48 9.06 -9.81
C VAL A 158 5.98 9.75 -11.06
N VAL A 159 4.66 9.78 -11.29
CA VAL A 159 4.10 10.25 -12.57
C VAL A 159 3.72 11.73 -12.52
N ASP A 160 3.74 12.36 -13.69
CA ASP A 160 3.33 13.75 -13.90
C ASP A 160 1.96 13.85 -14.60
N HIS A 161 1.50 12.77 -15.24
CA HIS A 161 0.22 12.66 -15.92
C HIS A 161 -0.43 11.28 -15.69
N ILE A 162 -1.74 11.26 -15.53
CA ILE A 162 -2.56 10.04 -15.45
C ILE A 162 -3.33 9.82 -16.75
N ALA A 163 -3.08 8.68 -17.39
CA ALA A 163 -3.87 8.23 -18.54
C ALA A 163 -5.01 7.33 -18.06
N HIS A 164 -6.23 7.88 -17.93
CA HIS A 164 -7.40 7.12 -17.52
C HIS A 164 -8.05 6.45 -18.73
N VAL A 165 -8.17 5.12 -18.68
CA VAL A 165 -8.82 4.30 -19.71
C VAL A 165 -10.23 3.96 -19.25
N ASP A 166 -11.24 4.52 -19.91
CA ASP A 166 -12.65 4.27 -19.63
C ASP A 166 -13.48 4.26 -20.92
N GLN A 167 -14.46 3.37 -21.01
CA GLN A 167 -15.34 3.22 -22.18
C GLN A 167 -14.59 3.15 -23.54
N GLN A 168 -13.48 2.42 -23.60
CA GLN A 168 -12.60 2.31 -24.78
C GLN A 168 -11.95 3.63 -25.24
N HIS A 169 -11.92 4.64 -24.36
CA HIS A 169 -11.26 5.92 -24.58
C HIS A 169 -10.17 6.16 -23.54
N ILE A 170 -9.10 6.84 -23.95
CA ILE A 170 -8.02 7.26 -23.06
C ILE A 170 -8.10 8.76 -22.89
N THR A 171 -8.26 9.22 -21.64
CA THR A 171 -8.23 10.64 -21.28
C THR A 171 -7.00 10.91 -20.42
N LEU A 172 -6.18 11.87 -20.83
CA LEU A 172 -5.00 12.29 -20.08
C LEU A 172 -5.36 13.40 -19.09
N TYR A 173 -4.95 13.24 -17.84
CA TYR A 173 -5.10 14.24 -16.77
C TYR A 173 -3.71 14.68 -16.30
N PRO A 174 -3.45 15.99 -16.16
CA PRO A 174 -2.22 16.48 -15.55
C PRO A 174 -2.26 16.33 -14.03
N GLY A 175 -1.12 16.02 -13.42
CA GLY A 175 -0.97 15.81 -11.98
C GLY A 175 -0.91 14.33 -11.60
N GLY A 176 -0.87 14.09 -10.28
CA GLY A 176 -0.86 12.75 -9.71
C GLY A 176 -2.21 12.04 -9.78
N TYR A 177 -2.27 10.84 -9.22
CA TYR A 177 -3.49 10.08 -9.00
C TYR A 177 -4.51 10.82 -8.12
N ALA A 178 -4.07 11.48 -7.03
CA ALA A 178 -4.96 12.25 -6.16
C ALA A 178 -5.62 13.43 -6.90
N ASP A 179 -4.85 14.14 -7.75
CA ASP A 179 -5.38 15.21 -8.60
C ASP A 179 -6.40 14.67 -9.62
N PHE A 180 -6.11 13.50 -10.20
CA PHE A 180 -7.01 12.80 -11.09
C PHE A 180 -8.32 12.41 -10.38
N GLU A 181 -8.29 11.84 -9.18
CA GLU A 181 -9.50 11.50 -8.41
C GLU A 181 -10.34 12.75 -8.15
N ALA A 182 -9.73 13.87 -7.74
CA ALA A 182 -10.43 15.13 -7.52
C ALA A 182 -11.07 15.69 -8.80
N GLN A 183 -10.33 15.71 -9.91
CA GLN A 183 -10.83 16.17 -11.21
C GLN A 183 -11.97 15.27 -11.73
N ARG A 184 -11.83 13.95 -11.57
CA ARG A 184 -12.85 12.96 -11.94
C ARG A 184 -14.11 13.14 -11.10
N ALA A 185 -13.99 13.25 -9.78
CA ALA A 185 -15.11 13.47 -8.87
C ALA A 185 -15.87 14.77 -9.21
N ALA A 186 -15.14 15.87 -9.47
CA ALA A 186 -15.75 17.13 -9.87
C ALA A 186 -16.51 17.02 -11.21
N ARG A 187 -15.93 16.32 -12.19
CA ARG A 187 -16.57 16.07 -13.49
C ARG A 187 -17.83 15.22 -13.36
N LEU A 188 -17.78 14.16 -12.55
CA LEU A 188 -18.92 13.28 -12.29
C LEU A 188 -20.03 14.00 -11.54
N ALA A 189 -19.70 14.81 -10.53
CA ALA A 189 -20.67 15.63 -9.81
C ALA A 189 -21.37 16.64 -10.74
N LEU A 190 -20.63 17.26 -11.66
CA LEU A 190 -21.18 18.18 -12.66
C LEU A 190 -22.09 17.44 -13.66
N GLN A 191 -21.70 16.24 -14.09
CA GLN A 191 -22.52 15.39 -14.96
C GLN A 191 -23.80 14.94 -14.24
N GLN A 192 -23.73 14.52 -12.98
CA GLN A 192 -24.89 14.11 -12.20
C GLN A 192 -25.85 15.29 -11.97
N ALA A 193 -25.34 16.48 -11.65
CA ALA A 193 -26.15 17.68 -11.51
C ALA A 193 -26.84 18.07 -12.83
N ALA A 194 -26.16 17.93 -13.97
CA ALA A 194 -26.73 18.15 -15.29
C ALA A 194 -27.80 17.11 -15.63
N TYR A 195 -27.56 15.84 -15.31
CA TYR A 195 -28.52 14.75 -15.46
C TYR A 195 -29.78 14.99 -14.63
N ASP A 196 -29.64 15.27 -13.33
CA ASP A 196 -30.78 15.53 -12.44
C ASP A 196 -31.61 16.73 -12.90
N LYS A 197 -30.96 17.79 -13.38
CA LYS A 197 -31.64 18.95 -13.97
C LYS A 197 -32.42 18.56 -15.22
N GLN A 198 -31.82 17.75 -16.09
CA GLN A 198 -32.49 17.25 -17.30
C GLN A 198 -33.66 16.33 -16.94
N GLN A 199 -33.52 15.44 -15.97
CA GLN A 199 -34.61 14.56 -15.51
C GLN A 199 -35.79 15.35 -14.94
N ARG A 200 -35.52 16.40 -14.15
CA ARG A 200 -36.59 17.31 -13.66
C ARG A 200 -37.30 18.03 -14.81
N GLU A 201 -36.56 18.45 -15.83
CA GLU A 201 -37.14 19.09 -17.02
C GLU A 201 -37.98 18.09 -17.83
N ILE A 202 -37.48 16.88 -18.06
CA ILE A 202 -38.21 15.78 -18.71
C ILE A 202 -39.51 15.49 -17.95
N ALA A 203 -39.43 15.26 -16.64
CA ALA A 203 -40.60 15.00 -15.80
C ALA A 203 -41.61 16.15 -15.85
N HIS A 204 -41.14 17.41 -15.86
CA HIS A 204 -42.01 18.57 -16.02
C HIS A 204 -42.69 18.61 -17.39
N LEU A 205 -41.95 18.40 -18.48
CA LEU A 205 -42.49 18.30 -19.84
C LEU A 205 -43.52 17.18 -19.97
N GLU A 206 -43.21 15.99 -19.45
CA GLU A 206 -44.09 14.81 -19.45
C GLU A 206 -45.37 15.05 -18.65
N SER A 207 -45.28 15.67 -17.47
CA SER A 207 -46.46 16.03 -16.67
C SER A 207 -47.37 17.01 -17.42
N PHE A 208 -46.79 17.97 -18.16
CA PHE A 208 -47.54 18.92 -18.97
C PHE A 208 -48.21 18.24 -20.17
N ILE A 209 -47.48 17.37 -20.88
CA ILE A 209 -48.01 16.59 -22.00
C ILE A 209 -49.18 15.75 -21.50
N THR A 210 -49.00 14.97 -20.43
CA THR A 210 -50.02 14.09 -19.85
C THR A 210 -51.27 14.87 -19.42
N ARG A 211 -51.11 16.05 -18.82
CA ARG A 211 -52.21 16.89 -18.33
C ARG A 211 -53.00 17.59 -19.44
N PHE A 212 -52.39 17.90 -20.58
CA PHE A 212 -53.00 18.73 -21.63
C PHE A 212 -53.19 18.04 -22.99
N ARG A 213 -52.82 16.75 -23.12
CA ARG A 213 -53.00 15.94 -24.35
C ARG A 213 -54.45 15.88 -24.85
N ALA A 214 -55.42 15.88 -23.93
CA ALA A 214 -56.84 15.73 -24.23
C ALA A 214 -57.62 17.07 -24.39
N LYS A 215 -56.99 18.23 -24.20
CA LYS A 215 -57.66 19.55 -24.30
C LYS A 215 -57.36 20.22 -25.66
N ALA A 216 -58.39 20.37 -26.48
CA ALA A 216 -58.31 20.94 -27.84
C ALA A 216 -57.63 22.34 -27.90
N THR A 217 -57.81 23.18 -26.88
CA THR A 217 -57.21 24.53 -26.82
C THR A 217 -55.70 24.56 -26.55
N LYS A 218 -55.11 23.48 -26.01
CA LYS A 218 -53.67 23.40 -25.70
C LYS A 218 -52.92 22.31 -26.47
N ALA A 219 -53.60 21.63 -27.40
CA ALA A 219 -53.03 20.55 -28.22
C ALA A 219 -51.76 20.97 -28.99
N ARG A 220 -51.74 22.18 -29.56
CA ARG A 220 -50.57 22.72 -30.29
C ARG A 220 -49.34 22.95 -29.38
N GLN A 221 -49.56 23.35 -28.12
CA GLN A 221 -48.48 23.51 -27.13
C GLN A 221 -47.96 22.16 -26.64
N ALA A 222 -48.84 21.18 -26.40
CA ALA A 222 -48.44 19.82 -26.05
C ALA A 222 -47.61 19.18 -27.18
N GLN A 223 -48.02 19.36 -28.44
CA GLN A 223 -47.29 18.84 -29.60
C GLN A 223 -45.90 19.49 -29.80
N SER A 224 -45.77 20.78 -29.46
CA SER A 224 -44.46 21.47 -29.46
C SER A 224 -43.51 20.92 -28.39
N ARG A 225 -44.02 20.57 -27.22
CA ARG A 225 -43.24 20.03 -26.10
C ARG A 225 -42.84 18.57 -26.35
N ILE A 226 -43.67 17.78 -27.03
CA ILE A 226 -43.32 16.43 -27.54
C ILE A 226 -42.11 16.53 -28.48
N LYS A 227 -42.15 17.43 -29.47
CA LYS A 227 -41.03 17.65 -30.40
C LYS A 227 -39.76 18.16 -29.71
N ALA A 228 -39.90 18.93 -28.63
CA ALA A 228 -38.75 19.38 -27.84
C ALA A 228 -38.11 18.22 -27.07
N LEU A 229 -38.93 17.30 -26.55
CA LEU A 229 -38.48 16.11 -25.84
C LEU A 229 -37.83 15.09 -26.78
N GLU A 230 -38.34 14.95 -28.01
CA GLU A 230 -37.75 14.12 -29.07
C GLU A 230 -36.40 14.65 -29.60
N ARG A 231 -36.17 15.96 -29.53
CA ARG A 231 -34.91 16.60 -29.96
C ARG A 231 -33.87 16.73 -28.85
N MET A 232 -34.23 16.43 -27.62
CA MET A 232 -33.34 16.57 -26.48
C MET A 232 -32.36 15.38 -26.45
N GLU A 233 -31.07 15.67 -26.59
CA GLU A 233 -30.01 14.68 -26.38
C GLU A 233 -29.99 14.29 -24.90
N ARG A 234 -30.17 12.99 -24.61
CA ARG A 234 -30.22 12.48 -23.25
C ARG A 234 -28.82 12.37 -22.69
N ILE A 235 -28.57 13.04 -21.58
CA ILE A 235 -27.36 12.89 -20.79
C ILE A 235 -27.48 11.55 -20.08
N ALA A 236 -26.42 10.74 -20.09
CA ALA A 236 -26.35 9.51 -19.31
C ALA A 236 -26.11 9.86 -17.82
N ALA A 237 -26.70 9.08 -16.91
CA ALA A 237 -26.42 9.21 -15.49
C ALA A 237 -24.92 9.06 -15.23
N ALA A 238 -24.37 9.83 -14.30
CA ALA A 238 -23.01 9.60 -13.85
C ALA A 238 -23.04 8.36 -12.96
N HIS A 239 -22.67 7.20 -13.51
CA HIS A 239 -22.48 6.01 -12.68
C HIS A 239 -21.12 6.12 -11.99
N VAL A 240 -21.15 6.11 -10.67
CA VAL A 240 -19.99 5.91 -9.80
C VAL A 240 -20.39 4.88 -8.75
N ASP A 241 -20.96 3.77 -9.20
CA ASP A 241 -21.18 2.64 -8.32
C ASP A 241 -19.88 1.83 -8.37
N SER A 242 -19.13 1.81 -7.26
CA SER A 242 -18.16 0.73 -7.06
C SER A 242 -18.95 -0.57 -7.19
N PRO A 243 -18.54 -1.52 -8.04
CA PRO A 243 -19.24 -2.79 -8.16
C PRO A 243 -19.13 -3.63 -6.87
N PHE A 244 -18.34 -3.17 -5.90
CA PHE A 244 -18.07 -3.84 -4.64
C PHE A 244 -18.71 -3.09 -3.47
N ASP A 245 -19.55 -3.80 -2.73
CA ASP A 245 -20.14 -3.34 -1.48
C ASP A 245 -20.23 -4.52 -0.51
N PHE A 246 -19.35 -4.52 0.49
CA PHE A 246 -19.34 -5.54 1.53
C PHE A 246 -18.82 -4.96 2.84
N GLN A 247 -19.22 -5.59 3.95
CA GLN A 247 -18.82 -5.23 5.30
C GLN A 247 -18.52 -6.49 6.09
N PHE A 248 -17.59 -6.40 7.03
CA PHE A 248 -17.35 -7.48 7.98
C PHE A 248 -18.47 -7.48 9.01
N ALA A 249 -19.29 -8.53 9.01
CA ALA A 249 -20.29 -8.72 10.05
C ALA A 249 -19.62 -8.87 11.43
N PRO A 250 -20.25 -8.36 12.50
CA PRO A 250 -19.69 -8.46 13.84
C PRO A 250 -19.50 -9.93 14.24
N PRO A 251 -18.37 -10.27 14.89
CA PRO A 251 -18.09 -11.64 15.30
C PRO A 251 -19.00 -12.08 16.45
N ASP A 252 -19.28 -13.38 16.52
CA ASP A 252 -20.15 -13.95 17.56
C ASP A 252 -19.60 -13.82 18.99
N ARG A 253 -18.26 -13.79 19.12
CA ARG A 253 -17.54 -13.72 20.40
C ARG A 253 -16.27 -12.90 20.27
N LEU A 254 -15.96 -12.13 21.32
CA LEU A 254 -14.73 -11.34 21.46
C LEU A 254 -14.07 -11.63 22.82
N PRO A 255 -13.40 -12.78 22.99
CA PRO A 255 -12.65 -13.04 24.22
C PRO A 255 -11.49 -12.04 24.37
N ASN A 256 -11.17 -11.68 25.61
CA ASN A 256 -10.05 -10.79 25.93
C ASN A 256 -9.12 -11.49 26.95
N PRO A 257 -7.88 -11.84 26.59
CA PRO A 257 -7.24 -11.67 25.28
C PRO A 257 -7.75 -12.67 24.22
N LEU A 258 -7.58 -12.34 22.93
CA LEU A 258 -7.87 -13.26 21.82
C LEU A 258 -6.77 -14.31 21.68
N LEU A 259 -5.51 -13.85 21.71
CA LEU A 259 -4.34 -14.69 21.53
C LEU A 259 -3.15 -14.09 22.28
N MET A 260 -2.42 -14.91 23.02
CA MET A 260 -1.21 -14.52 23.73
C MET A 260 -0.06 -15.43 23.35
N VAL A 261 1.04 -14.84 22.88
CA VAL A 261 2.29 -15.53 22.52
C VAL A 261 3.34 -15.20 23.57
N GLU A 262 3.91 -16.23 24.19
CA GLU A 262 4.96 -16.09 25.19
C GLU A 262 6.25 -16.80 24.76
N ASN A 263 7.28 -15.99 24.48
CA ASN A 263 8.62 -16.44 24.10
C ASN A 263 8.62 -17.51 23.01
N ALA A 264 7.71 -17.40 22.04
CA ALA A 264 7.60 -18.40 21.00
C ALA A 264 8.77 -18.32 20.01
N ALA A 265 9.15 -19.47 19.46
CA ALA A 265 10.05 -19.57 18.33
C ALA A 265 9.34 -20.22 17.15
N ALA A 266 9.58 -19.72 15.95
CA ALA A 266 8.99 -20.22 14.71
C ALA A 266 10.04 -20.36 13.63
N GLY A 267 9.94 -21.41 12.81
CA GLY A 267 10.95 -21.72 11.81
C GLY A 267 10.67 -23.02 11.07
N TYR A 268 11.63 -23.45 10.28
CA TYR A 268 11.51 -24.62 9.40
C TYR A 268 12.70 -25.56 9.57
N ALA A 269 12.46 -26.86 9.50
CA ALA A 269 13.50 -27.90 9.54
C ALA A 269 14.52 -27.68 10.67
N ASP A 270 14.00 -27.46 11.89
CA ASP A 270 14.76 -27.20 13.12
C ASP A 270 15.62 -25.92 13.14
N LYS A 271 15.50 -25.05 12.14
CA LYS A 271 16.12 -23.72 12.13
C LYS A 271 15.11 -22.66 12.55
N PRO A 272 15.29 -21.98 13.71
CA PRO A 272 14.44 -20.87 14.08
C PRO A 272 14.66 -19.71 13.10
N VAL A 273 13.56 -19.20 12.54
CA VAL A 273 13.53 -17.98 11.73
C VAL A 273 13.24 -16.79 12.64
N LEU A 274 12.36 -16.97 13.62
CA LEU A 274 12.00 -15.99 14.62
C LEU A 274 12.15 -16.58 16.02
N GLU A 275 12.71 -15.81 16.93
CA GLU A 275 12.91 -16.18 18.33
C GLU A 275 12.35 -15.15 19.29
N ARG A 276 11.96 -15.61 20.49
CA ARG A 276 11.51 -14.76 21.60
C ARG A 276 10.34 -13.86 21.23
N ILE A 277 9.42 -14.38 20.42
CA ILE A 277 8.21 -13.66 20.04
C ILE A 277 7.36 -13.48 21.29
N LYS A 278 7.01 -12.23 21.60
CA LYS A 278 6.09 -11.86 22.67
C LYS A 278 5.05 -10.91 22.10
N LEU A 279 3.80 -11.37 22.04
CA LEU A 279 2.69 -10.64 21.45
C LEU A 279 1.41 -10.94 22.22
N THR A 280 0.56 -9.94 22.41
CA THR A 280 -0.77 -10.13 23.00
C THR A 280 -1.77 -9.38 22.13
N LEU A 281 -2.76 -10.11 21.62
CA LEU A 281 -3.81 -9.57 20.77
C LEU A 281 -5.10 -9.46 21.57
N ASN A 282 -5.61 -8.25 21.67
CA ASN A 282 -6.89 -7.96 22.30
C ASN A 282 -7.92 -7.67 21.22
N PRO A 283 -9.23 -7.79 21.52
CA PRO A 283 -10.26 -7.29 20.61
C PRO A 283 -10.00 -5.83 20.22
N GLY A 284 -10.08 -5.51 18.92
CA GLY A 284 -9.80 -4.18 18.38
C GLY A 284 -8.33 -3.87 18.13
N SER A 285 -7.37 -4.76 18.46
CA SER A 285 -5.96 -4.55 18.08
C SER A 285 -5.80 -4.50 16.55
N ARG A 286 -5.13 -3.46 16.03
CA ARG A 286 -4.88 -3.27 14.59
C ARG A 286 -3.39 -3.12 14.33
N LEU A 287 -2.76 -4.21 13.87
CA LEU A 287 -1.31 -4.30 13.71
C LEU A 287 -0.88 -4.42 12.25
N GLY A 288 0.06 -3.58 11.80
CA GLY A 288 0.78 -3.75 10.54
C GLY A 288 2.12 -4.45 10.76
N LEU A 289 2.45 -5.49 9.98
CA LEU A 289 3.81 -6.07 10.04
C LEU A 289 4.73 -5.42 9.01
N LEU A 290 5.84 -4.89 9.49
CA LEU A 290 6.90 -4.29 8.67
C LEU A 290 8.13 -5.20 8.61
N GLY A 291 8.97 -5.01 7.60
CA GLY A 291 10.24 -5.72 7.44
C GLY A 291 10.45 -6.27 6.04
N ARG A 292 11.69 -6.64 5.74
CA ARG A 292 12.12 -7.19 4.44
C ARG A 292 11.43 -8.50 4.08
N ASN A 293 11.39 -8.83 2.80
CA ASN A 293 11.03 -10.17 2.37
C ASN A 293 12.06 -11.20 2.85
N GLY A 294 11.54 -12.35 3.29
CA GLY A 294 12.33 -13.37 3.97
C GLY A 294 12.64 -13.07 5.44
N ALA A 295 12.30 -11.91 6.00
CA ALA A 295 12.54 -11.60 7.41
C ALA A 295 11.73 -12.45 8.39
N GLY A 296 10.65 -13.09 7.91
CA GLY A 296 9.83 -14.01 8.69
C GLY A 296 8.37 -13.58 8.89
N LYS A 297 7.89 -12.51 8.23
CA LYS A 297 6.49 -12.01 8.32
C LYS A 297 5.45 -13.12 8.14
N SER A 298 5.46 -13.82 7.00
CA SER A 298 4.54 -14.94 6.75
C SER A 298 4.75 -16.12 7.72
N THR A 299 5.96 -16.29 8.28
CA THR A 299 6.22 -17.32 9.30
C THR A 299 5.56 -16.95 10.62
N LEU A 300 5.60 -15.68 11.02
CA LEU A 300 4.85 -15.16 12.16
C LEU A 300 3.35 -15.35 11.95
N ILE A 301 2.82 -14.99 10.79
CA ILE A 301 1.38 -15.16 10.51
C ILE A 301 0.97 -16.63 10.56
N LYS A 302 1.75 -17.55 9.95
CA LYS A 302 1.45 -19.00 9.98
C LYS A 302 1.47 -19.56 11.40
N LEU A 303 2.37 -19.05 12.26
CA LEU A 303 2.41 -19.38 13.68
C LEU A 303 1.12 -18.93 14.37
N LEU A 304 0.72 -17.66 14.17
CA LEU A 304 -0.49 -17.09 14.77
C LEU A 304 -1.78 -17.76 14.26
N ALA A 305 -1.81 -18.14 12.99
CA ALA A 305 -2.92 -18.86 12.36
C ALA A 305 -3.05 -20.32 12.83
N GLY A 306 -2.09 -20.84 13.59
CA GLY A 306 -2.06 -22.24 14.02
C GLY A 306 -1.72 -23.24 12.90
N VAL A 307 -1.28 -22.74 11.73
CA VAL A 307 -0.84 -23.57 10.59
C VAL A 307 0.53 -24.21 10.90
N MET A 308 1.34 -23.52 11.71
CA MET A 308 2.65 -23.99 12.17
C MET A 308 2.67 -24.06 13.71
N PRO A 309 3.10 -25.17 14.32
CA PRO A 309 3.28 -25.24 15.77
C PRO A 309 4.53 -24.45 16.21
N PRO A 310 4.54 -23.87 17.43
CA PRO A 310 5.73 -23.23 17.97
C PRO A 310 6.84 -24.25 18.21
N MET A 311 8.08 -23.90 17.84
CA MET A 311 9.28 -24.70 18.13
C MET A 311 9.70 -24.61 19.61
N ALA A 312 9.42 -23.47 20.23
CA ALA A 312 9.63 -23.20 21.66
C ALA A 312 8.58 -22.18 22.14
N GLY A 313 8.46 -21.99 23.44
CA GLY A 313 7.48 -21.09 24.06
C GLY A 313 6.06 -21.66 24.06
N ARG A 314 5.07 -20.79 24.25
CA ARG A 314 3.65 -21.18 24.25
C ARG A 314 2.76 -20.14 23.59
N ILE A 315 1.65 -20.61 23.01
CA ILE A 315 0.58 -19.80 22.45
C ILE A 315 -0.70 -20.17 23.20
N GLU A 316 -1.32 -19.20 23.84
CA GLU A 316 -2.59 -19.34 24.55
C GLU A 316 -3.68 -18.64 23.75
N THR A 317 -4.81 -19.32 23.51
CA THR A 317 -5.93 -18.80 22.73
C THR A 317 -7.18 -18.63 23.59
N GLY A 318 -7.91 -17.54 23.35
CA GLY A 318 -9.18 -17.28 24.03
C GLY A 318 -10.27 -18.26 23.61
N LEU A 319 -11.17 -18.60 24.54
CA LEU A 319 -12.33 -19.46 24.27
C LEU A 319 -13.25 -18.81 23.23
N GLY A 320 -13.37 -19.43 22.06
CA GLY A 320 -14.15 -18.90 20.93
C GLY A 320 -13.33 -18.06 19.95
N LEU A 321 -11.99 -18.16 19.96
CA LEU A 321 -11.15 -17.64 18.88
C LEU A 321 -11.55 -18.28 17.53
N ALA A 322 -11.83 -17.44 16.56
CA ALA A 322 -12.14 -17.78 15.18
C ALA A 322 -11.19 -16.97 14.28
N ILE A 323 -10.16 -17.65 13.76
CA ILE A 323 -9.12 -17.01 12.96
C ILE A 323 -9.52 -17.05 11.50
N GLY A 324 -9.60 -15.87 10.90
CA GLY A 324 -9.69 -15.69 9.46
C GLY A 324 -8.31 -15.40 8.92
N TYR A 325 -7.68 -16.39 8.30
CA TYR A 325 -6.41 -16.21 7.60
C TYR A 325 -6.69 -15.91 6.13
N PHE A 326 -6.01 -14.95 5.52
CA PHE A 326 -5.97 -14.71 4.08
C PHE A 326 -4.51 -14.77 3.63
N ALA A 327 -4.19 -15.65 2.70
CA ALA A 327 -2.86 -15.75 2.13
C ALA A 327 -2.90 -16.17 0.68
N GLN A 328 -1.83 -15.88 -0.05
CA GLN A 328 -1.71 -16.16 -1.49
C GLN A 328 -2.01 -17.64 -1.84
N HIS A 329 -1.65 -18.59 -0.97
CA HIS A 329 -1.91 -20.03 -1.18
C HIS A 329 -3.38 -20.43 -0.99
N GLN A 330 -4.25 -19.56 -0.44
CA GLN A 330 -5.68 -19.88 -0.33
C GLN A 330 -6.39 -19.88 -1.68
N LEU A 331 -5.87 -19.17 -2.67
CA LEU A 331 -6.37 -19.25 -4.04
C LEU A 331 -6.28 -20.69 -4.57
N GLU A 332 -5.27 -21.45 -4.15
CA GLU A 332 -5.07 -22.85 -4.52
C GLU A 332 -6.01 -23.81 -3.78
N GLN A 333 -6.60 -23.38 -2.66
CA GLN A 333 -7.57 -24.18 -1.89
C GLN A 333 -8.97 -24.15 -2.51
N LEU A 334 -9.24 -23.19 -3.40
CA LEU A 334 -10.50 -23.10 -4.14
C LEU A 334 -10.65 -24.34 -5.04
N ARG A 335 -11.83 -24.96 -4.98
CA ARG A 335 -12.15 -26.12 -5.81
C ARG A 335 -12.49 -25.64 -7.22
N PRO A 336 -11.67 -25.97 -8.24
CA PRO A 336 -11.84 -25.42 -9.58
C PRO A 336 -13.15 -25.88 -10.24
N ASP A 337 -13.67 -27.04 -9.83
CA ASP A 337 -14.92 -27.63 -10.29
C ASP A 337 -16.18 -27.04 -9.61
N TRP A 338 -16.01 -26.21 -8.59
CA TRP A 338 -17.13 -25.62 -7.83
C TRP A 338 -17.39 -24.19 -8.25
N SER A 339 -18.64 -23.76 -8.07
CA SER A 339 -19.04 -22.36 -8.25
C SER A 339 -18.85 -21.55 -6.97
N PRO A 340 -18.80 -20.20 -7.05
CA PRO A 340 -18.81 -19.33 -5.87
C PRO A 340 -19.91 -19.70 -4.88
N LEU A 341 -21.13 -19.90 -5.37
CA LEU A 341 -22.28 -20.28 -4.56
C LEU A 341 -22.05 -21.61 -3.83
N ARG A 342 -21.53 -22.62 -4.54
CA ARG A 342 -21.30 -23.95 -3.96
C ARG A 342 -20.25 -23.90 -2.84
N HIS A 343 -19.21 -23.06 -2.97
CA HIS A 343 -18.23 -22.87 -1.90
C HIS A 343 -18.88 -22.32 -0.62
N LEU A 344 -19.74 -21.31 -0.74
CA LEU A 344 -20.47 -20.77 0.41
C LEU A 344 -21.49 -21.74 0.98
N GLN A 345 -22.22 -22.47 0.14
CA GLN A 345 -23.16 -23.51 0.59
C GLN A 345 -22.46 -24.63 1.38
N GLN A 346 -21.21 -24.95 1.04
CA GLN A 346 -20.42 -25.93 1.79
C GLN A 346 -19.94 -25.38 3.14
N LEU A 347 -19.70 -24.07 3.24
CA LEU A 347 -19.35 -23.41 4.50
C LEU A 347 -20.56 -23.26 5.42
N ASP A 348 -21.73 -22.95 4.85
CA ASP A 348 -23.00 -22.81 5.57
C ASP A 348 -24.13 -23.54 4.85
N GLU A 349 -24.33 -24.81 5.23
CA GLU A 349 -25.40 -25.65 4.68
C GLU A 349 -26.82 -25.18 5.07
N ARG A 350 -26.94 -24.24 6.01
CA ARG A 350 -28.24 -23.74 6.52
C ARG A 350 -28.68 -22.47 5.81
N ALA A 351 -27.75 -21.71 5.23
CA ALA A 351 -28.05 -20.49 4.51
C ALA A 351 -28.87 -20.77 3.25
N SER A 352 -29.85 -19.92 2.96
CA SER A 352 -30.61 -20.04 1.72
C SER A 352 -29.79 -19.61 0.52
N GLU A 353 -30.06 -20.21 -0.64
CA GLU A 353 -29.39 -19.85 -1.88
C GLU A 353 -29.53 -18.35 -2.23
N GLN A 354 -30.69 -17.75 -1.93
CA GLN A 354 -30.93 -16.33 -2.19
C GLN A 354 -30.04 -15.43 -1.30
N GLU A 355 -29.87 -15.77 -0.02
CA GLU A 355 -29.00 -15.03 0.89
C GLU A 355 -27.55 -15.09 0.42
N LEU A 356 -27.07 -16.28 0.03
CA LEU A 356 -25.71 -16.46 -0.48
C LEU A 356 -25.48 -15.70 -1.79
N ARG A 357 -26.46 -15.71 -2.71
CA ARG A 357 -26.39 -14.94 -3.96
C ARG A 357 -26.40 -13.43 -3.72
N ASN A 358 -27.20 -12.94 -2.78
CA ASN A 358 -27.21 -11.53 -2.41
C ASN A 358 -25.85 -11.10 -1.85
N PHE A 359 -25.25 -11.92 -0.99
CA PHE A 359 -23.92 -11.66 -0.44
C PHE A 359 -22.82 -11.70 -1.52
N LEU A 360 -22.83 -12.71 -2.39
CA LEU A 360 -21.91 -12.82 -3.53
C LEU A 360 -22.03 -11.65 -4.51
N GLY A 361 -23.21 -11.05 -4.63
CA GLY A 361 -23.44 -9.84 -5.41
C GLY A 361 -22.55 -8.67 -4.97
N GLY A 362 -22.28 -8.52 -3.68
CA GLY A 362 -21.38 -7.49 -3.13
C GLY A 362 -19.90 -7.68 -3.49
N PHE A 363 -19.52 -8.85 -4.02
CA PHE A 363 -18.20 -9.17 -4.54
C PHE A 363 -18.18 -9.27 -6.08
N ASP A 364 -19.20 -8.70 -6.76
CA ASP A 364 -19.35 -8.70 -8.21
C ASP A 364 -19.54 -10.11 -8.83
N PHE A 365 -20.15 -11.04 -8.08
CA PHE A 365 -20.63 -12.32 -8.61
C PHE A 365 -22.13 -12.27 -8.86
N VAL A 366 -22.55 -11.47 -9.84
CA VAL A 366 -23.96 -11.22 -10.16
C VAL A 366 -24.51 -12.22 -11.19
N GLY A 367 -25.75 -12.69 -10.98
CA GLY A 367 -26.45 -13.54 -11.93
C GLY A 367 -25.79 -14.92 -12.10
N ASP A 368 -25.58 -15.35 -13.35
CA ASP A 368 -25.05 -16.68 -13.67
C ASP A 368 -23.58 -16.86 -13.24
N ARG A 369 -22.84 -15.77 -13.04
CA ARG A 369 -21.45 -15.78 -12.57
C ARG A 369 -21.28 -16.44 -11.20
N ALA A 370 -22.30 -16.39 -10.34
CA ALA A 370 -22.28 -17.09 -9.05
C ALA A 370 -22.39 -18.62 -9.19
N LEU A 371 -22.82 -19.12 -10.35
CA LEU A 371 -23.11 -20.53 -10.65
C LEU A 371 -22.05 -21.17 -11.54
N GLU A 372 -21.23 -20.36 -12.21
CA GLU A 372 -20.13 -20.85 -13.05
C GLU A 372 -19.00 -21.49 -12.22
N PRO A 373 -18.34 -22.54 -12.73
CA PRO A 373 -17.14 -23.08 -12.10
C PRO A 373 -16.01 -22.04 -11.99
N VAL A 374 -15.19 -22.14 -10.95
CA VAL A 374 -14.09 -21.20 -10.67
C VAL A 374 -12.83 -21.49 -11.49
N ALA A 375 -12.71 -22.64 -12.16
CA ALA A 375 -11.56 -22.99 -12.99
C ALA A 375 -11.10 -21.88 -13.97
N PRO A 376 -11.97 -21.28 -14.80
CA PRO A 376 -11.61 -20.22 -15.75
C PRO A 376 -11.39 -18.85 -15.11
N PHE A 377 -11.62 -18.69 -13.79
CA PHE A 377 -11.52 -17.38 -13.16
C PHE A 377 -10.09 -16.84 -13.17
N SER A 378 -9.99 -15.52 -13.35
CA SER A 378 -8.73 -14.78 -13.21
C SER A 378 -8.20 -14.84 -11.77
N GLY A 379 -6.94 -14.45 -11.56
CA GLY A 379 -6.37 -14.36 -10.21
C GLY A 379 -7.15 -13.41 -9.30
N GLY A 380 -7.59 -12.26 -9.84
CA GLY A 380 -8.39 -11.29 -9.09
C GLY A 380 -9.79 -11.81 -8.75
N GLU A 381 -10.46 -12.50 -9.67
CA GLU A 381 -11.76 -13.12 -9.39
C GLU A 381 -11.64 -14.20 -8.31
N LYS A 382 -10.58 -15.01 -8.33
CA LYS A 382 -10.30 -16.00 -7.28
C LYS A 382 -10.01 -15.31 -5.94
N ALA A 383 -9.29 -14.20 -5.93
CA ALA A 383 -9.03 -13.41 -4.73
C ALA A 383 -10.31 -12.82 -4.13
N ARG A 384 -11.19 -12.24 -4.96
CA ARG A 384 -12.51 -11.77 -4.55
C ARG A 384 -13.34 -12.89 -3.91
N LEU A 385 -13.35 -14.08 -4.52
CA LEU A 385 -14.04 -15.24 -3.95
C LEU A 385 -13.43 -15.67 -2.61
N ALA A 386 -12.11 -15.83 -2.53
CA ALA A 386 -11.45 -16.21 -1.29
C ALA A 386 -11.76 -15.22 -0.15
N LEU A 387 -11.77 -13.92 -0.45
CA LEU A 387 -12.15 -12.88 0.50
C LEU A 387 -13.63 -12.99 0.89
N ALA A 388 -14.54 -13.25 -0.06
CA ALA A 388 -15.96 -13.48 0.25
C ALA A 388 -16.15 -14.66 1.21
N LEU A 389 -15.44 -15.77 0.99
CA LEU A 389 -15.47 -16.94 1.88
C LEU A 389 -14.94 -16.62 3.28
N LEU A 390 -13.93 -15.76 3.38
CA LEU A 390 -13.36 -15.30 4.65
C LEU A 390 -14.34 -14.41 5.43
N VAL A 391 -14.91 -13.41 4.74
CA VAL A 391 -15.87 -12.46 5.32
C VAL A 391 -17.12 -13.19 5.83
N TRP A 392 -17.60 -14.21 5.10
CA TRP A 392 -18.75 -15.00 5.50
C TRP A 392 -18.58 -15.74 6.84
N GLN A 393 -17.35 -16.14 7.17
CA GLN A 393 -17.05 -16.90 8.40
C GLN A 393 -17.10 -16.06 9.68
N ARG A 394 -17.18 -14.73 9.58
CA ARG A 394 -17.20 -13.80 10.73
C ARG A 394 -16.07 -14.03 11.75
N PRO A 395 -14.81 -14.09 11.31
CA PRO A 395 -13.68 -14.28 12.21
C PRO A 395 -13.57 -13.11 13.21
N ASN A 396 -13.02 -13.38 14.41
CA ASN A 396 -12.70 -12.35 15.40
C ASN A 396 -11.21 -11.99 15.46
N LEU A 397 -10.37 -12.74 14.75
CA LEU A 397 -8.99 -12.39 14.44
C LEU A 397 -8.77 -12.54 12.93
N LEU A 398 -8.49 -11.44 12.24
CA LEU A 398 -8.10 -11.42 10.83
C LEU A 398 -6.58 -11.37 10.70
N LEU A 399 -6.03 -12.28 9.90
CA LEU A 399 -4.62 -12.33 9.54
C LEU A 399 -4.52 -12.23 8.02
N LEU A 400 -4.11 -11.09 7.50
CA LEU A 400 -4.06 -10.80 6.08
C LEU A 400 -2.62 -10.73 5.58
N ASP A 401 -2.19 -11.69 4.78
CA ASP A 401 -0.87 -11.71 4.15
C ASP A 401 -0.98 -11.26 2.68
N GLU A 402 -0.60 -10.01 2.43
CA GLU A 402 -0.68 -9.31 1.14
C GLU A 402 -2.09 -9.34 0.51
N PRO A 403 -3.13 -8.82 1.19
CA PRO A 403 -4.52 -8.96 0.74
C PRO A 403 -4.85 -8.19 -0.54
N THR A 404 -4.05 -7.17 -0.88
CA THR A 404 -4.24 -6.32 -2.07
C THR A 404 -3.66 -6.93 -3.34
N ASN A 405 -2.87 -8.00 -3.23
CA ASN A 405 -2.34 -8.70 -4.39
C ASN A 405 -3.46 -9.20 -5.28
N HIS A 406 -3.37 -8.89 -6.57
CA HIS A 406 -4.35 -9.26 -7.59
C HIS A 406 -5.74 -8.59 -7.44
N LEU A 407 -5.91 -7.63 -6.53
CA LEU A 407 -7.13 -6.82 -6.43
C LEU A 407 -7.01 -5.54 -7.27
N ASP A 408 -8.09 -5.19 -7.97
CA ASP A 408 -8.23 -3.92 -8.65
C ASP A 408 -8.42 -2.76 -7.66
N LEU A 409 -8.34 -1.53 -8.16
CA LEU A 409 -8.35 -0.33 -7.32
C LEU A 409 -9.67 -0.12 -6.57
N ASP A 410 -10.80 -0.47 -7.19
CA ASP A 410 -12.13 -0.32 -6.59
C ASP A 410 -12.32 -1.36 -5.46
N MET A 411 -11.87 -2.60 -5.66
CA MET A 411 -11.94 -3.66 -4.65
C MET A 411 -11.00 -3.41 -3.49
N ARG A 412 -9.78 -2.87 -3.74
CA ARG A 412 -8.87 -2.43 -2.67
C ARG A 412 -9.52 -1.36 -1.81
N HIS A 413 -10.16 -0.38 -2.44
CA HIS A 413 -10.88 0.67 -1.72
C HIS A 413 -12.03 0.11 -0.87
N ALA A 414 -12.86 -0.76 -1.44
CA ALA A 414 -13.93 -1.43 -0.71
C ALA A 414 -13.41 -2.26 0.48
N LEU A 415 -12.29 -2.97 0.30
CA LEU A 415 -11.63 -3.70 1.38
C LEU A 415 -11.12 -2.76 2.48
N THR A 416 -10.47 -1.65 2.14
CA THR A 416 -10.01 -0.65 3.11
C THR A 416 -11.17 -0.14 3.95
N LEU A 417 -12.28 0.26 3.32
CA LEU A 417 -13.49 0.72 4.02
C LEU A 417 -14.08 -0.37 4.93
N ALA A 418 -14.20 -1.60 4.42
CA ALA A 418 -14.74 -2.72 5.19
C ALA A 418 -13.88 -3.03 6.43
N LEU A 419 -12.55 -2.95 6.32
CA LEU A 419 -11.64 -3.19 7.44
C LEU A 419 -11.64 -2.06 8.47
N GLN A 420 -11.93 -0.81 8.09
CA GLN A 420 -12.07 0.30 9.04
C GLN A 420 -13.19 0.06 10.05
N ASP A 421 -14.30 -0.55 9.62
CA ASP A 421 -15.46 -0.85 10.46
C ASP A 421 -15.35 -2.19 11.20
N TYR A 422 -14.28 -2.96 10.97
CA TYR A 422 -14.08 -4.26 11.59
C TYR A 422 -13.80 -4.16 13.09
N GLN A 423 -14.56 -4.91 13.89
CA GLN A 423 -14.51 -4.89 15.36
C GLN A 423 -13.58 -5.93 16.00
N GLY A 424 -13.08 -6.89 15.22
CA GLY A 424 -12.14 -7.91 15.71
C GLY A 424 -10.71 -7.38 15.81
N ALA A 425 -9.76 -8.28 16.06
CA ALA A 425 -8.34 -7.94 15.93
C ALA A 425 -7.88 -8.18 14.49
N LEU A 426 -7.03 -7.29 13.98
CA LEU A 426 -6.47 -7.34 12.65
C LEU A 426 -4.95 -7.36 12.71
N ILE A 427 -4.34 -8.28 11.97
CA ILE A 427 -2.93 -8.21 11.59
C ILE A 427 -2.87 -8.22 10.07
N VAL A 428 -2.22 -7.21 9.49
CA VAL A 428 -2.06 -7.08 8.04
C VAL A 428 -0.60 -6.97 7.67
N VAL A 429 -0.24 -7.65 6.59
CA VAL A 429 1.02 -7.47 5.85
C VAL A 429 0.62 -6.98 4.48
N SER A 430 1.12 -5.82 4.11
CA SER A 430 0.87 -5.26 2.79
C SER A 430 2.03 -4.39 2.36
N HIS A 431 2.23 -4.32 1.05
CA HIS A 431 3.03 -3.26 0.42
C HIS A 431 2.22 -1.97 0.16
N ASP A 432 0.89 -2.02 0.30
CA ASP A 432 -0.02 -0.89 0.09
C ASP A 432 0.01 0.03 1.32
N ARG A 433 0.66 1.19 1.20
CA ARG A 433 0.84 2.15 2.31
C ARG A 433 -0.48 2.77 2.70
N HIS A 434 -1.32 3.11 1.74
CA HIS A 434 -2.64 3.64 2.00
C HIS A 434 -3.48 2.69 2.86
N LEU A 435 -3.49 1.38 2.54
CA LEU A 435 -4.15 0.37 3.38
C LEU A 435 -3.56 0.34 4.81
N LEU A 436 -2.23 0.29 4.93
CA LEU A 436 -1.57 0.24 6.23
C LEU A 436 -1.89 1.47 7.09
N CYS A 437 -1.70 2.69 6.55
CA CYS A 437 -1.98 3.94 7.26
C CYS A 437 -3.45 4.08 7.66
N THR A 438 -4.36 3.53 6.88
CA THR A 438 -5.81 3.73 7.09
C THR A 438 -6.39 2.72 8.08
N VAL A 439 -5.82 1.52 8.17
CA VAL A 439 -6.42 0.39 8.89
C VAL A 439 -5.59 -0.05 10.10
N THR A 440 -4.32 0.35 10.22
CA THR A 440 -3.45 -0.07 11.34
C THR A 440 -3.18 1.07 12.32
N ASP A 441 -3.09 0.74 13.61
CA ASP A 441 -2.80 1.70 14.68
C ASP A 441 -1.35 1.55 15.21
N GLU A 442 -0.81 0.34 15.16
CA GLU A 442 0.54 0.02 15.62
C GLU A 442 1.29 -0.83 14.59
N PHE A 443 2.61 -0.69 14.55
CA PHE A 443 3.47 -1.48 13.68
C PHE A 443 4.36 -2.46 14.46
N LEU A 444 4.59 -3.62 13.87
CA LEU A 444 5.52 -4.63 14.37
C LEU A 444 6.63 -4.85 13.34
N LEU A 445 7.86 -4.47 13.70
CA LEU A 445 9.03 -4.68 12.87
C LEU A 445 9.55 -6.11 13.03
N VAL A 446 9.57 -6.84 11.92
CA VAL A 446 10.18 -8.16 11.81
C VAL A 446 11.55 -8.03 11.17
N ALA A 447 12.60 -8.06 11.98
CA ALA A 447 13.99 -7.96 11.54
C ALA A 447 14.91 -8.74 12.49
N ASP A 448 16.07 -9.20 11.97
CA ASP A 448 17.11 -9.89 12.74
C ASP A 448 16.60 -11.07 13.60
N GLY A 449 15.62 -11.81 13.06
CA GLY A 449 15.03 -12.97 13.73
C GLY A 449 14.16 -12.62 14.95
N ARG A 450 13.69 -11.39 15.07
CA ARG A 450 12.80 -10.93 16.15
C ARG A 450 11.60 -10.17 15.57
N ALA A 451 10.51 -10.16 16.32
CA ALA A 451 9.36 -9.32 16.06
C ALA A 451 9.18 -8.37 17.24
N GLN A 452 9.35 -7.06 17.01
CA GLN A 452 9.34 -6.03 18.05
C GLN A 452 8.41 -4.88 17.65
N PRO A 453 7.75 -4.21 18.62
CA PRO A 453 6.99 -3.00 18.32
C PRO A 453 7.88 -1.95 17.64
N PHE A 454 7.30 -1.25 16.67
CA PHE A 454 7.94 -0.15 15.97
C PHE A 454 7.25 1.16 16.35
N ASP A 455 7.98 2.01 17.07
CA ASP A 455 7.51 3.32 17.51
C ASP A 455 7.82 4.35 16.41
N GLY A 456 6.97 4.42 15.38
CA GLY A 456 7.09 5.34 14.25
C GLY A 456 6.05 5.08 13.17
N ASP A 457 5.98 5.96 12.18
CA ASP A 457 5.11 5.80 11.00
C ASP A 457 5.83 5.13 9.81
N LEU A 458 5.19 5.09 8.64
CA LEU A 458 5.79 4.51 7.44
C LEU A 458 6.95 5.35 6.87
N ASP A 459 6.98 6.66 7.12
CA ASP A 459 8.08 7.52 6.72
C ASP A 459 9.31 7.31 7.63
N ASP A 460 9.09 7.15 8.94
CA ASP A 460 10.10 6.72 9.90
C ASP A 460 10.68 5.36 9.53
N TYR A 461 9.83 4.42 9.10
CA TYR A 461 10.28 3.12 8.61
C TYR A 461 11.16 3.25 7.35
N ARG A 462 10.78 4.11 6.40
CA ARG A 462 11.62 4.41 5.23
C ARG A 462 12.98 4.98 5.63
N ASN A 463 13.00 5.89 6.61
CA ASN A 463 14.23 6.49 7.10
C ASN A 463 15.12 5.43 7.79
N TRP A 464 14.52 4.57 8.60
CA TRP A 464 15.20 3.46 9.25
C TRP A 464 15.87 2.51 8.24
N LEU A 465 15.18 2.16 7.14
CA LEU A 465 15.74 1.34 6.06
C LEU A 465 16.97 2.01 5.41
N ASN A 466 16.89 3.31 5.13
CA ASN A 466 17.99 4.06 4.53
C ASN A 466 19.21 4.13 5.45
N GLU A 467 19.00 4.31 6.76
CA GLU A 467 20.07 4.27 7.76
C GLU A 467 20.70 2.87 7.85
N GLU A 468 19.89 1.81 7.81
CA GLU A 468 20.38 0.43 7.84
C GLU A 468 21.27 0.13 6.63
N GLN A 469 20.84 0.52 5.42
CA GLN A 469 21.63 0.36 4.20
C GLN A 469 22.97 1.12 4.28
N ARG A 470 22.95 2.39 4.71
CA ARG A 470 24.17 3.20 4.91
C ARG A 470 25.11 2.56 5.94
N SER A 471 24.56 1.98 7.01
CA SER A 471 25.34 1.29 8.02
C SER A 471 26.01 0.02 7.48
N ARG A 472 25.34 -0.75 6.62
CA ARG A 472 25.91 -1.93 5.95
C ARG A 472 27.02 -1.55 4.97
N ASP A 473 26.80 -0.52 4.15
CA ASP A 473 27.80 -0.01 3.19
C ASP A 473 29.06 0.51 3.90
N THR A 474 28.90 1.22 5.02
CA THR A 474 30.03 1.69 5.83
C THR A 474 30.74 0.55 6.57
N THR A 475 30.05 -0.54 6.90
CA THR A 475 30.67 -1.71 7.54
C THR A 475 31.43 -2.57 6.52
N SER A 476 30.89 -2.73 5.30
CA SER A 476 31.54 -3.43 4.18
C SER A 476 32.77 -2.67 3.68
N ARG A 477 32.71 -1.34 3.54
CA ARG A 477 33.86 -0.50 3.16
C ARG A 477 34.97 -0.44 4.22
N ASN A 478 34.62 -0.61 5.51
CA ASN A 478 35.60 -0.60 6.61
C ASN A 478 36.35 -1.94 6.77
N ALA A 479 35.94 -3.02 6.11
CA ALA A 479 36.70 -4.27 6.10
C ALA A 479 37.97 -4.20 5.23
N GLY A 480 38.11 -3.16 4.39
CA GLY A 480 39.20 -3.01 3.43
C GLY A 480 40.16 -1.84 3.64
N ASN A 481 39.96 -0.94 4.61
CA ASN A 481 40.87 0.22 4.73
C ASN A 481 41.10 0.67 6.18
N SER A 482 42.29 0.37 6.71
CA SER A 482 42.77 0.75 8.04
C SER A 482 43.30 2.20 8.06
N ASN A 483 42.49 3.17 7.64
CA ASN A 483 42.82 4.58 7.76
C ASN A 483 41.55 5.44 7.86
N SER A 484 41.01 5.59 9.08
CA SER A 484 40.07 6.68 9.39
C SER A 484 39.78 6.87 10.89
N ALA A 485 40.71 6.54 11.80
CA ALA A 485 40.52 6.84 13.22
C ALA A 485 40.41 8.36 13.51
N VAL A 486 40.97 9.19 12.62
CA VAL A 486 40.94 10.65 12.69
C VAL A 486 39.63 11.20 12.13
N GLU A 487 39.20 10.76 10.95
CA GLU A 487 37.91 11.18 10.35
C GLU A 487 36.70 10.75 11.18
N ARG A 488 36.71 9.54 11.76
CA ARG A 488 35.64 9.02 12.63
C ARG A 488 35.53 9.81 13.95
N ARG A 489 36.61 10.46 14.41
CA ARG A 489 36.64 11.31 15.61
C ARG A 489 36.17 12.73 15.29
N GLU A 490 36.50 13.23 14.10
CA GLU A 490 36.04 14.53 13.57
C GLU A 490 34.51 14.49 13.28
N GLN A 491 34.02 13.45 12.60
CA GLN A 491 32.59 13.27 12.31
C GLN A 491 31.76 13.06 13.57
N LYS A 492 32.21 12.22 14.52
CA LYS A 492 31.51 12.08 15.81
C LYS A 492 31.45 13.38 16.62
N ARG A 493 32.44 14.26 16.47
CA ARG A 493 32.46 15.57 17.11
C ARG A 493 31.47 16.52 16.43
N GLN A 494 31.45 16.55 15.10
CA GLN A 494 30.51 17.37 14.33
C GLN A 494 29.05 16.93 14.54
N ASP A 495 28.77 15.63 14.59
CA ASP A 495 27.43 15.10 14.87
C ASP A 495 26.99 15.35 16.32
N ALA A 496 27.92 15.28 17.28
CA ALA A 496 27.64 15.63 18.67
C ALA A 496 27.35 17.13 18.83
N GLU A 497 28.11 18.00 18.17
CA GLU A 497 27.87 19.45 18.15
C GLU A 497 26.53 19.79 17.47
N ARG A 498 26.19 19.12 16.36
CA ARG A 498 24.90 19.30 15.66
C ARG A 498 23.71 18.84 16.52
N ARG A 499 23.81 17.68 17.20
CA ARG A 499 22.79 17.20 18.16
C ARG A 499 22.64 18.15 19.35
N GLN A 500 23.74 18.74 19.82
CA GLN A 500 23.71 19.68 20.93
C GLN A 500 23.08 21.02 20.53
N GLN A 501 23.29 21.50 19.30
CA GLN A 501 22.64 22.69 18.76
C GLN A 501 21.13 22.49 18.60
N LEU A 502 20.70 21.37 18.00
CA LEU A 502 19.29 20.99 17.87
C LEU A 502 18.60 20.88 19.24
N ALA A 503 19.23 20.20 20.20
CA ALA A 503 18.71 20.09 21.56
C ALA A 503 18.62 21.45 22.28
N THR A 504 19.45 22.43 21.90
CA THR A 504 19.39 23.78 22.50
C THR A 504 18.26 24.61 21.91
N GLN A 505 17.98 24.46 20.61
CA GLN A 505 16.89 25.16 19.92
C GLN A 505 15.51 24.55 20.20
N ARG A 506 15.43 23.22 20.42
CA ARG A 506 14.18 22.51 20.70
C ARG A 506 13.68 22.67 22.14
N LYS A 507 14.59 22.75 23.12
CA LYS A 507 14.26 22.92 24.56
C LYS A 507 13.26 24.04 24.89
N PRO A 508 13.36 25.27 24.36
CA PRO A 508 12.39 26.31 24.64
C PRO A 508 10.99 26.01 24.07
N LEU A 509 10.92 25.35 22.90
CA LEU A 509 9.66 24.97 22.26
C LEU A 509 8.97 23.83 23.04
N ASP A 510 9.73 22.81 23.45
CA ASP A 510 9.20 21.73 24.32
C ASP A 510 8.66 22.28 25.66
N GLN A 511 9.29 23.32 26.22
CA GLN A 511 8.80 23.99 27.43
C GLN A 511 7.50 24.77 27.19
N GLN A 512 7.32 25.35 26.00
CA GLN A 512 6.10 26.05 25.63
C GLN A 512 4.94 25.06 25.43
N ILE A 513 5.18 23.93 24.74
CA ILE A 513 4.19 22.85 24.58
C ILE A 513 3.68 22.38 25.93
N ARG A 514 4.59 22.03 26.86
CA ARG A 514 4.18 21.57 28.21
C ARG A 514 3.36 22.58 28.98
N LYS A 515 3.56 23.88 28.73
CA LYS A 515 2.78 24.96 29.37
C LYS A 515 1.39 25.07 28.75
N ILE A 516 1.30 24.95 27.43
CA ILE A 516 0.03 24.96 26.70
C ILE A 516 -0.81 23.73 27.06
N GLU A 517 -0.23 22.52 27.02
CA GLU A 517 -0.89 21.26 27.40
C GLU A 517 -1.49 21.34 28.81
N LYS A 518 -0.71 21.84 29.78
CA LYS A 518 -1.19 22.02 31.15
C LYS A 518 -2.36 23.00 31.23
N SER A 519 -2.38 24.03 30.39
CA SER A 519 -3.43 25.04 30.36
C SER A 519 -4.70 24.49 29.68
N MET A 520 -4.54 23.74 28.59
CA MET A 520 -5.61 23.01 27.93
C MET A 520 -6.26 21.98 28.85
N ASP A 521 -5.47 21.20 29.60
CA ASP A 521 -5.99 20.24 30.58
C ASP A 521 -6.90 20.91 31.61
N THR A 522 -6.51 22.08 32.12
CA THR A 522 -7.34 22.83 33.08
C THR A 522 -8.63 23.34 32.46
N LEU A 523 -8.60 23.80 31.21
CA LEU A 523 -9.77 24.29 30.51
C LEU A 523 -10.71 23.15 30.08
N HIS A 524 -10.20 21.99 29.68
CA HIS A 524 -11.02 20.80 29.43
C HIS A 524 -11.70 20.27 30.69
N GLN A 525 -11.05 20.35 31.85
CA GLN A 525 -11.70 20.04 33.13
C GLN A 525 -12.83 21.03 33.43
N GLU A 526 -12.60 22.33 33.21
CA GLU A 526 -13.64 23.36 33.38
C GLU A 526 -14.81 23.16 32.40
N GLN A 527 -14.52 22.85 31.13
CA GLN A 527 -15.51 22.55 30.10
C GLN A 527 -16.39 21.35 30.48
N LYS A 528 -15.80 20.25 30.97
CA LYS A 528 -16.55 19.09 31.45
C LYS A 528 -17.47 19.42 32.62
N ILE A 529 -17.05 20.28 33.54
CA ILE A 529 -17.88 20.72 34.67
C ILE A 529 -19.06 21.57 34.17
N LEU A 530 -18.80 22.49 33.23
CA LEU A 530 -19.83 23.33 32.63
C LEU A 530 -20.83 22.51 31.82
N ASP A 531 -20.39 21.50 31.08
CA ASP A 531 -21.26 20.60 30.31
C ASP A 531 -22.13 19.73 31.21
N ALA A 532 -21.56 19.17 32.28
CA ALA A 532 -22.35 18.44 33.28
C ALA A 532 -23.41 19.33 33.94
N ALA A 533 -23.07 20.60 34.21
CA ALA A 533 -23.99 21.56 34.79
C ALA A 533 -25.08 22.04 33.80
N LEU A 534 -24.79 22.06 32.49
CA LEU A 534 -25.74 22.40 31.43
C LEU A 534 -26.63 21.22 31.01
N ALA A 535 -26.19 19.98 31.26
CA ALA A 535 -26.96 18.76 31.00
C ALA A 535 -28.06 18.49 32.04
N ASP A 536 -28.00 19.13 33.21
CA ASP A 536 -29.01 18.97 34.25
C ASP A 536 -30.32 19.71 33.89
N SER A 537 -31.42 18.95 33.83
CA SER A 537 -32.77 19.45 33.58
C SER A 537 -33.24 20.55 34.55
N ALA A 538 -32.72 20.59 35.79
CA ALA A 538 -33.02 21.64 36.79
C ALA A 538 -32.35 23.01 36.48
N SER A 539 -31.37 23.04 35.57
CA SER A 539 -30.68 24.27 35.17
C SER A 539 -31.52 25.19 34.27
N TYR A 540 -32.65 24.69 33.75
CA TYR A 540 -33.56 25.41 32.85
C TYR A 540 -34.79 26.00 33.54
N ASP A 541 -34.90 25.85 34.87
CA ASP A 541 -35.96 26.47 35.65
C ASP A 541 -35.85 27.99 35.68
N ASP A 542 -37.01 28.67 35.73
CA ASP A 542 -37.10 30.14 35.68
C ASP A 542 -36.33 30.83 36.83
N ALA A 543 -36.11 30.13 37.95
CA ALA A 543 -35.31 30.59 39.08
C ALA A 543 -33.80 30.65 38.80
N ASN A 544 -33.29 29.86 37.85
CA ASN A 544 -31.87 29.68 37.56
C ASN A 544 -31.41 30.40 36.27
N LYS A 545 -32.29 31.17 35.62
CA LYS A 545 -32.02 31.87 34.35
C LYS A 545 -30.74 32.71 34.34
N ASN A 546 -30.43 33.40 35.44
CA ASN A 546 -29.21 34.22 35.53
C ASN A 546 -27.94 33.35 35.58
N GLN A 547 -27.96 32.25 36.34
CA GLN A 547 -26.84 31.31 36.42
C GLN A 547 -26.66 30.53 35.12
N LEU A 548 -27.74 30.18 34.43
CA LEU A 548 -27.69 29.56 33.10
C LEU A 548 -27.00 30.47 32.08
N LYS A 549 -27.35 31.76 32.07
CA LYS A 549 -26.74 32.74 31.18
C LYS A 549 -25.24 32.93 31.45
N GLU A 550 -24.86 32.94 32.73
CA GLU A 550 -23.45 33.04 33.15
C GLU A 550 -22.64 31.79 32.75
N ARG A 551 -23.21 30.59 32.94
CA ARG A 551 -22.57 29.32 32.53
C ARG A 551 -22.41 29.19 31.01
N LEU A 552 -23.41 29.60 30.23
CA LEU A 552 -23.32 29.62 28.76
C LEU A 552 -22.25 30.60 28.26
N LEU A 553 -22.14 31.75 28.92
CA LEU A 553 -21.15 32.76 28.56
C LEU A 553 -19.73 32.28 28.90
N ARG A 554 -19.54 31.70 30.09
CA ARG A 554 -18.25 31.10 30.49
C ARG A 554 -17.85 29.93 29.60
N LYS A 555 -18.81 29.07 29.21
CA LYS A 555 -18.54 27.98 28.25
C LYS A 555 -18.04 28.54 26.91
N GLY A 556 -18.71 29.57 26.39
CA GLY A 556 -18.26 30.22 25.15
C GLY A 556 -16.89 30.90 25.25
N GLU A 557 -16.47 31.35 26.43
CA GLU A 557 -15.11 31.84 26.68
C GLU A 557 -14.10 30.71 26.72
N VAL A 558 -14.38 29.63 27.46
CA VAL A 558 -13.54 28.43 27.55
C VAL A 558 -13.33 27.79 26.18
N ASP A 559 -14.38 27.68 25.37
CA ASP A 559 -14.28 27.13 24.01
C ASP A 559 -13.39 28.00 23.10
N ARG A 560 -13.39 29.33 23.28
CA ARG A 560 -12.50 30.24 22.54
C ARG A 560 -11.06 30.19 23.04
N GLU A 561 -10.86 30.09 24.34
CA GLU A 561 -9.54 29.94 24.96
C GLU A 561 -8.89 28.60 24.55
N LEU A 562 -9.68 27.51 24.48
CA LEU A 562 -9.22 26.23 23.95
C LEU A 562 -8.83 26.33 22.48
N ALA A 563 -9.68 26.89 21.61
CA ALA A 563 -9.38 27.02 20.19
C ALA A 563 -8.12 27.88 19.91
N THR A 564 -7.85 28.89 20.74
CA THR A 564 -6.64 29.71 20.62
C THR A 564 -5.39 28.95 21.08
N LEU A 565 -5.45 28.24 22.21
CA LEU A 565 -4.36 27.40 22.69
C LEU A 565 -4.05 26.23 21.74
N GLU A 566 -5.07 25.61 21.14
CA GLU A 566 -4.91 24.57 20.11
C GLU A 566 -4.18 25.10 18.89
N SER A 567 -4.54 26.31 18.42
CA SER A 567 -3.84 26.95 17.30
C SER A 567 -2.39 27.30 17.64
N GLU A 568 -2.11 27.75 18.87
CA GLU A 568 -0.74 28.03 19.33
C GLU A 568 0.07 26.74 19.48
N TRP A 569 -0.54 25.67 19.98
CA TRP A 569 0.09 24.34 20.09
C TRP A 569 0.50 23.82 18.71
N LEU A 570 -0.41 23.88 17.73
CA LEU A 570 -0.17 23.43 16.36
C LEU A 570 0.99 24.20 15.71
N ALA A 571 1.01 25.54 15.85
CA ALA A 571 2.08 26.37 15.29
C ALA A 571 3.46 26.08 15.91
N ILE A 572 3.53 25.73 17.20
CA ILE A 572 4.78 25.36 17.86
C ILE A 572 5.22 23.95 17.43
N GLN A 573 4.27 23.03 17.22
CA GLN A 573 4.53 21.68 16.70
C GLN A 573 5.15 21.77 15.29
N GLU A 574 4.55 22.57 14.40
CA GLU A 574 5.07 22.85 13.06
C GLU A 574 6.48 23.46 13.09
N ALA A 575 6.75 24.36 14.05
CA ALA A 575 8.08 24.94 14.23
C ALA A 575 9.13 23.91 14.68
N ILE A 576 8.74 22.92 15.49
CA ILE A 576 9.62 21.80 15.88
C ILE A 576 9.90 20.88 14.68
N GLU A 577 8.88 20.60 13.87
CA GLU A 577 9.02 19.80 12.65
C GLU A 577 9.89 20.51 11.61
N ALA A 578 9.70 21.80 11.38
CA ALA A 578 10.55 22.59 10.48
C ALA A 578 12.03 22.60 10.93
N LEU A 579 12.29 22.69 12.24
CA LEU A 579 13.64 22.56 12.79
C LEU A 579 14.25 21.16 12.60
N SER A 580 13.41 20.13 12.45
CA SER A 580 13.89 18.78 12.14
C SER A 580 14.23 18.61 10.65
N ILE A 581 13.50 19.31 9.76
CA ILE A 581 13.66 19.27 8.31
C ILE A 581 14.88 20.10 7.85
N ASP A 582 15.09 21.31 8.39
CA ASP A 582 16.20 22.21 8.00
C ASP A 582 17.60 21.66 8.33
N TYR A 583 17.67 20.62 9.17
CA TYR A 583 18.92 19.99 9.62
C TYR A 583 19.05 18.51 9.22
N ALA A 584 18.07 17.96 8.49
CA ALA A 584 18.16 16.68 7.79
C ALA A 584 18.92 16.84 6.47
#